data_AF-A0A968T4S0-F1
#
_entry.id   AF-A0A968T4S0-F1
#
_cell.length_a   1.000
_cell.length_b   1.000
_cell.length_c   1.000
_cell.angle_alpha   90.00
_cell.angle_beta   90.00
_cell.angle_gamma   90.00
#
_symmetry.space_group_name_H-M   'P 1'
#
loop_
_entity.id
_entity.type
_entity.pdbx_description
1 polymer ?
#
loop_
_entity_poly.entity_id
_entity_poly.type
_entity_poly.pdbx_seq_one_letter_code
_entity_poly.pdbx_strand_id
1 'polypeptide(L)' 'MDIVAANTEVLKAIGISPDRIETSGICTFLNPDEFFSARRNAGGRFASGIMIEG' A
#
# COMPACT_ATOMS: atom_id res chain seq x y z
N MET A 1 -3.15 -8.71 11.12
CA MET A 1 -4.05 -7.59 10.77
C MET A 1 -3.79 -7.24 9.32
N ASP A 2 -4.85 -7.20 8.51
CA ASP A 2 -4.77 -6.76 7.12
C ASP A 2 -4.97 -5.23 7.08
N ILE A 3 -3.87 -4.50 6.85
CA ILE A 3 -3.88 -3.04 6.84
C ILE A 3 -4.51 -2.47 5.56
N VAL A 4 -4.45 -3.21 4.45
CA VAL A 4 -5.04 -2.78 3.18
C VAL A 4 -6.55 -2.83 3.29
N ALA A 5 -7.09 -3.97 3.74
CA ALA A 5 -8.54 -4.12 3.96
C ALA A 5 -9.09 -3.07 4.93
N ALA A 6 -8.38 -2.79 6.04
CA ALA A 6 -8.80 -1.77 7.00
C ALA A 6 -8.88 -0.37 6.38
N ASN A 7 -7.88 0.05 5.59
CA ASN A 7 -7.90 1.34 4.92
C ASN A 7 -8.95 1.42 3.81
N THR A 8 -9.19 0.33 3.08
CA THR A 8 -10.28 0.26 2.09
C THR A 8 -11.64 0.55 2.74
N GLU A 9 -11.91 0.02 3.93
CA GLU A 9 -13.16 0.32 4.64
C GLU A 9 -13.23 1.78 5.10
N VAL A 10 -12.11 2.37 5.54
CA VAL A 10 -12.05 3.81 5.86
C VAL A 10 -12.36 4.67 4.63
N LEU A 11 -11.79 4.35 3.46
CA LEU A 11 -12.04 5.08 2.21
C LEU A 11 -13.51 4.98 1.76
N LYS A 12 -14.11 3.80 1.87
CA LYS A 12 -15.55 3.61 1.59
C LYS A 12 -16.41 4.42 2.56
N ALA A 13 -16.07 4.43 3.85
CA ALA A 13 -16.82 5.15 4.87
C ALA A 13 -16.83 6.67 4.65
N ILE A 14 -15.79 7.23 4.02
CA ILE A 14 -15.75 8.66 3.63
C ILE A 14 -16.34 8.93 2.23
N GLY A 15 -16.95 7.92 1.60
CA GLY A 15 -17.71 8.07 0.34
C GLY A 15 -16.92 7.78 -0.94
N ILE A 16 -15.72 7.23 -0.88
CA ILE A 16 -15.01 6.79 -2.09
C ILE A 16 -15.66 5.51 -2.63
N SER A 17 -16.06 5.55 -3.89
CA SER A 17 -16.68 4.40 -4.55
C SER A 17 -15.67 3.25 -4.72
N PRO A 18 -16.05 1.98 -4.47
CA PRO A 18 -15.13 0.84 -4.55
C PRO A 18 -14.45 0.65 -5.92
N ASP A 19 -15.11 1.01 -7.02
CA ASP A 19 -14.56 1.00 -8.39
C ASP A 19 -13.42 1.99 -8.61
N ARG A 20 -13.20 2.92 -7.67
CA ARG A 20 -12.10 3.90 -7.67
C ARG A 20 -10.98 3.54 -6.69
N ILE A 21 -11.02 2.34 -6.11
CA ILE A 21 -10.01 1.86 -5.16
C ILE A 21 -9.31 0.66 -5.76
N GLU A 22 -8.06 0.86 -6.16
CA GLU A 22 -7.18 -0.21 -6.64
C GLU A 22 -6.21 -0.62 -5.53
N THR A 23 -5.95 -1.92 -5.41
CA THR A 23 -4.99 -2.47 -4.44
C THR A 23 -3.94 -3.29 -5.18
N SER A 24 -2.68 -3.23 -4.74
CA SER A 24 -1.57 -3.90 -5.44
C SER A 24 -1.47 -5.39 -5.14
N GLY A 25 -2.09 -5.88 -4.06
CA GLY A 25 -1.91 -7.26 -3.58
C GLY A 25 -0.51 -7.56 -3.01
N ILE A 26 0.36 -6.55 -2.88
CA ILE A 26 1.76 -6.74 -2.46
C ILE A 26 1.86 -6.77 -0.93
N CYS A 27 2.60 -7.75 -0.41
CA CYS A 27 3.06 -7.79 0.98
C CYS A 27 4.58 -7.66 1.04
N THR A 28 5.09 -6.56 1.58
CA THR A 28 6.55 -6.29 1.65
C THR A 28 7.32 -7.30 2.49
N PHE A 29 6.67 -7.93 3.47
CA PHE A 29 7.30 -8.99 4.28
C PHE A 29 7.57 -10.28 3.47
N LEU A 30 6.66 -10.60 2.53
CA LEU A 30 6.71 -11.84 1.73
C LEU A 30 7.59 -11.70 0.49
N ASN A 31 7.92 -10.49 0.06
CA ASN A 31 8.67 -10.20 -1.17
C ASN A 31 9.99 -9.47 -0.85
N PRO A 32 10.93 -10.11 -0.13
CA PRO A 32 12.13 -9.45 0.40
C PRO A 32 13.16 -9.07 -0.68
N ASP A 33 13.11 -9.70 -1.85
CA ASP A 33 14.05 -9.45 -2.95
C ASP A 33 13.70 -8.17 -3.71
N GLU A 34 12.44 -7.72 -3.61
CA GLU A 34 11.93 -6.51 -4.24
C GLU A 34 11.72 -5.37 -3.22
N PHE A 35 11.40 -5.72 -1.96
CA PHE A 35 10.99 -4.73 -0.95
C PHE A 35 11.76 -4.86 0.38
N PHE A 36 12.29 -3.74 0.86
CA PHE A 36 12.51 -3.46 2.28
C PHE A 36 11.20 -3.58 3.09
N SER A 37 11.30 -4.23 4.24
CA SER A 37 10.26 -4.44 5.23
C SER A 37 10.82 -4.20 6.61
N ALA A 38 10.32 -3.19 7.33
CA ALA A 38 10.78 -2.88 8.68
C ALA A 38 10.71 -4.08 9.65
N ARG A 39 9.80 -5.03 9.41
CA ARG A 39 9.64 -6.23 10.24
C ARG A 39 10.62 -7.35 9.86
N ARG A 40 11.10 -7.41 8.62
CA ARG A 40 11.98 -8.49 8.13
C ARG A 40 13.43 -8.03 7.93
N ASN A 41 13.63 -6.91 7.24
CA ASN A 41 14.92 -6.35 6.84
C ASN A 41 14.87 -4.81 6.96
N ALA A 42 15.31 -4.28 8.11
CA ALA A 42 15.26 -2.85 8.42
C ALA A 42 16.25 -1.96 7.60
N GLY A 43 16.91 -2.51 6.58
CA GLY A 43 18.07 -1.93 5.89
C GLY A 43 17.78 -0.71 4.98
N GLY A 44 16.52 -0.36 4.74
CA GLY A 44 16.15 0.75 3.87
C GLY A 44 14.70 1.20 3.97
N ARG A 45 14.33 2.22 3.21
CA ARG A 45 12.96 2.74 3.07
C ARG A 45 12.70 3.07 1.60
N PHE A 46 11.47 2.89 1.14
CA PHE A 46 11.01 3.40 -0.14
C PHE A 46 10.10 4.61 0.07
N ALA A 47 9.88 5.35 -1.02
CA ALA A 47 8.94 6.44 -1.09
C ALA A 47 7.91 6.16 -2.19
N SER A 48 6.70 6.69 -2.02
CA SER A 48 5.67 6.74 -3.05
C SER A 48 5.55 8.17 -3.55
N GLY A 49 5.49 8.36 -4.88
CA GLY A 49 5.35 9.67 -5.51
C GLY A 49 4.20 9.67 -6.51
N ILE A 50 3.56 10.82 -6.68
CA ILE A 50 2.51 11.07 -7.68
C ILE A 50 2.78 12.41 -8.36
N MET A 51 2.68 12.46 -9.68
CA MET A 51 2.83 13.67 -10.49
C MET A 51 1.75 13.70 -11.57
N ILE A 52 1.37 14.91 -12.00
CA ILE A 52 0.50 15.12 -13.16
C ILE A 52 1.40 15.59 -14.30
N GLU A 53 1.36 14.90 -15.42
CA GLU A 53 2.02 15.36 -16.65
C GLU A 53 1.08 16.31 -17.42
N GLY A 54 1.65 17.40 -17.93
CA GLY A 54 0.94 18.45 -18.66
C GLY A 54 0.95 18.26 -20.17
#